data_AF-I7MEG3-F1
#
_entry.id   AF-I7MEG3-F1
#
_cell.length_a   1.000
_cell.length_b   1.000
_cell.length_c   1.000
_cell.angle_alpha   90.00
_cell.angle_beta   90.00
_cell.angle_gamma   90.00
#
_symmetry.space_group_name_H-M   'P 1'
#
loop_
_entity.id
_entity.type
_entity.pdbx_description
1 polymer ?
#
loop_
_entity_poly.entity_id
_entity_poly.type
_entity_poly.pdbx_seq_one_letter_code
_entity_poly.pdbx_strand_id
1 'polypeptide(L)'
;MAAETENYKQMNSYHLNSQSKIYNQSPNNKSLIHYNSQLRDGSQSGYSDYYMPGSSRQAAMASIYKGIKNNDVSQILGKSSNNRSFLPSINQRGDDDNFDEKTEVHKSLTEMRKHYDQTKTLANRKEKELKQLQEESDKLKEQEQFLKENNVDVIQNEKDMIKGCEESKIQMEETVLQRKSYQHMRNRLKKDIQHYEKQVIIYQNELKQLRQEQHAISLRAHQTRQFNDQTSKMMDEVMKNVEQERKERESKLNQIKGKIQTRQELDRKREERVMQMMAIADHAMHDKDPQEKKWRQLLLVHKFVSTLLKQKMEREMKKFDVVESAFQKIKTATGVSESEEIVTKFLSREQTYGELLATIAESETKIDNLKKKNEQYNQKLADLKQELVALEMQQKKGKQGFKEQELIKKLDAMDEKVQRSILMKQKLYQWCIRILTKHEQVNRPKGFNQSKRTNFYEQFPRSQIEQLFNKVCTVFHAELDKTKDEDIEHVLDQLNQTNVNDETQNEEFIRRNLRIKPSIKKQYSDNQQPSEDHSFNSEKDSRDSYHAKSASYIESDTETTQIDDDAENDHIGNLRGELKREQELQVKKKRLEKEKAQQKSPQK
;
A
#
# COMPACT_ATOMS: atom_id res chain seq x y z
N MET A 1 -26.87 -32.47 -6.41
CA MET A 1 -26.01 -31.78 -7.42
C MET A 1 -26.77 -30.97 -8.46
N ALA A 2 -27.90 -31.41 -9.04
CA ALA A 2 -28.68 -30.56 -9.97
C ALA A 2 -29.58 -29.50 -9.27
N ALA A 3 -29.94 -29.69 -8.00
CA ALA A 3 -30.77 -28.76 -7.24
C ALA A 3 -29.97 -27.63 -6.53
N GLU A 4 -28.65 -27.77 -6.39
CA GLU A 4 -27.80 -26.74 -5.76
C GLU A 4 -27.36 -25.65 -6.74
N THR A 5 -27.43 -25.91 -8.04
CA THR A 5 -27.08 -24.96 -9.10
C THR A 5 -28.20 -23.97 -9.44
N GLU A 6 -29.46 -24.25 -9.09
CA GLU A 6 -30.56 -23.29 -9.27
C GLU A 6 -30.60 -22.22 -8.16
N ASN A 7 -30.18 -22.55 -6.94
CA ASN A 7 -30.20 -21.61 -5.82
C ASN A 7 -29.14 -20.50 -5.97
N TYR A 8 -28.03 -20.78 -6.67
CA TYR A 8 -27.00 -19.78 -7.00
C TYR A 8 -27.39 -18.83 -8.14
N LYS A 9 -28.33 -19.21 -9.01
CA LYS A 9 -28.81 -18.31 -10.08
C LYS A 9 -29.84 -17.30 -9.58
N GLN A 10 -30.64 -17.63 -8.56
CA GLN A 10 -31.59 -16.68 -7.99
C GLN A 10 -30.94 -15.58 -7.13
N MET A 11 -29.83 -15.86 -6.42
CA MET A 11 -29.15 -14.81 -5.64
C MET A 11 -28.42 -13.75 -6.50
N ASN A 12 -27.97 -14.09 -7.71
CA ASN A 12 -27.30 -13.13 -8.60
C ASN A 12 -28.28 -12.20 -9.37
N SER A 13 -29.58 -12.46 -9.32
CA SER A 13 -30.60 -11.63 -9.97
C SER A 13 -31.02 -10.40 -9.15
N TYR A 14 -30.72 -10.36 -7.84
CA TYR A 14 -31.17 -9.28 -6.95
C TYR A 14 -30.12 -8.19 -6.71
N HIS A 15 -28.92 -8.30 -7.30
CA HIS A 15 -27.83 -7.34 -7.06
C HIS A 15 -27.43 -6.46 -8.25
N LEU A 16 -28.16 -6.54 -9.37
CA LEU A 16 -27.86 -5.78 -10.59
C LEU A 16 -28.87 -4.68 -10.94
N ASN A 17 -29.83 -4.37 -10.05
CA ASN A 17 -30.90 -3.41 -10.36
C ASN A 17 -30.96 -2.17 -9.44
N SER A 18 -29.86 -1.80 -8.78
CA SER A 18 -29.81 -0.67 -7.84
C SER A 18 -28.72 0.38 -8.12
N GLN A 19 -28.10 0.41 -9.31
CA GLN A 19 -27.09 1.42 -9.67
C GLN A 19 -27.34 2.16 -11.01
N SER A 20 -28.58 2.46 -11.35
CA SER A 20 -28.88 3.32 -12.51
C SER A 20 -30.06 4.25 -12.26
N LYS A 21 -29.87 5.24 -11.39
CA LYS A 21 -30.64 6.50 -11.31
C LYS A 21 -29.90 7.39 -10.30
N ILE A 22 -29.86 8.71 -10.54
CA ILE A 22 -29.08 9.77 -9.85
C ILE A 22 -27.72 10.00 -10.58
N TYR A 23 -27.41 11.04 -11.36
CA TYR A 23 -27.95 12.38 -11.61
C TYR A 23 -27.70 12.75 -13.09
N ASN A 24 -28.74 13.20 -13.80
CA ASN A 24 -28.62 14.06 -14.98
C ASN A 24 -29.89 14.90 -15.01
N GLN A 25 -29.83 16.13 -14.49
CA GLN A 25 -30.79 17.21 -14.71
C GLN A 25 -30.30 18.44 -13.93
N SER A 26 -29.85 19.45 -14.65
CA SER A 26 -29.71 20.82 -14.15
C SER A 26 -30.51 21.72 -15.08
N PRO A 27 -31.52 22.46 -14.60
CA PRO A 27 -32.27 23.37 -15.45
C PRO A 27 -31.60 24.74 -15.51
N ASN A 28 -31.66 25.31 -16.71
CA ASN A 28 -31.59 26.74 -16.99
C ASN A 28 -32.37 27.55 -15.94
N ASN A 29 -31.74 28.58 -15.37
CA ASN A 29 -32.42 29.85 -15.18
C ASN A 29 -31.44 31.03 -15.20
N LYS A 30 -31.72 31.94 -16.14
CA LYS A 30 -31.17 33.28 -16.26
C LYS A 30 -31.92 34.19 -15.28
N SER A 31 -31.20 35.04 -14.54
CA SER A 31 -31.60 36.44 -14.36
C SER A 31 -30.46 37.27 -13.77
N LEU A 32 -30.28 38.44 -14.37
CA LEU A 32 -29.39 39.57 -14.07
C LEU A 32 -29.31 39.96 -12.57
N ILE A 33 -28.16 40.49 -12.15
CA ILE A 33 -27.97 41.93 -11.81
C ILE A 33 -26.45 42.24 -11.76
N HIS A 34 -26.09 43.35 -12.41
CA HIS A 34 -24.77 44.02 -12.44
C HIS A 34 -24.29 44.49 -11.06
N TYR A 35 -22.97 44.51 -10.81
CA TYR A 35 -22.16 45.74 -10.88
C TYR A 35 -20.65 45.47 -10.76
N ASN A 36 -19.91 46.36 -11.42
CA ASN A 36 -18.47 46.50 -11.65
C ASN A 36 -17.54 46.36 -10.42
N SER A 37 -16.34 45.78 -10.58
CA SER A 37 -15.14 46.58 -10.93
C SER A 37 -13.97 45.68 -11.33
N GLN A 38 -13.27 46.13 -12.37
CA GLN A 38 -12.15 45.48 -13.03
C GLN A 38 -10.89 45.54 -12.15
N LEU A 39 -10.17 44.42 -12.02
CA LEU A 39 -8.75 44.39 -11.73
C LEU A 39 -8.05 43.90 -12.99
N ARG A 40 -7.26 44.79 -13.60
CA ARG A 40 -6.44 44.52 -14.77
C ARG A 40 -4.99 44.48 -14.30
N ASP A 41 -4.39 43.30 -14.40
CA ASP A 41 -2.94 43.14 -14.40
C ASP A 41 -2.34 43.82 -15.63
N GLY A 42 -1.15 44.40 -15.46
CA GLY A 42 -0.41 45.03 -16.54
C GLY A 42 0.84 45.77 -16.09
N SER A 43 1.88 45.01 -15.74
CA SER A 43 3.27 45.14 -16.21
C SER A 43 3.96 46.51 -16.33
N GLN A 44 5.17 46.52 -15.74
CA GLN A 44 6.44 47.01 -16.27
C GLN A 44 6.78 48.52 -16.26
N SER A 45 7.93 48.77 -15.60
CA SER A 45 9.15 49.38 -16.15
C SER A 45 9.11 50.83 -16.67
N GLY A 46 10.01 51.65 -16.13
CA GLY A 46 10.60 52.76 -16.89
C GLY A 46 10.87 54.02 -16.07
N TYR A 47 12.16 54.27 -15.80
CA TYR A 47 12.85 55.57 -15.76
C TYR A 47 12.05 56.85 -15.51
N SER A 48 12.49 57.66 -14.54
CA SER A 48 13.02 59.01 -14.82
C SER A 48 13.53 59.71 -13.55
N ASP A 49 14.68 60.34 -13.72
CA ASP A 49 15.39 61.25 -12.83
C ASP A 49 14.58 62.49 -12.39
N TYR A 50 15.15 63.14 -11.36
CA TYR A 50 15.30 64.59 -11.13
C TYR A 50 14.61 65.25 -9.91
N TYR A 51 15.49 65.93 -9.14
CA TYR A 51 15.32 67.04 -8.17
C TYR A 51 14.95 66.77 -6.69
N MET A 52 16.01 66.80 -5.86
CA MET A 52 16.07 67.49 -4.55
C MET A 52 15.72 68.99 -4.71
N PRO A 53 15.17 69.69 -3.70
CA PRO A 53 16.01 70.21 -2.60
C PRO A 53 15.37 70.25 -1.22
N GLY A 54 16.23 70.41 -0.22
CA GLY A 54 15.90 70.47 1.19
C GLY A 54 15.24 71.78 1.65
N SER A 55 14.96 71.81 2.95
CA SER A 55 15.32 72.90 3.88
C SER A 55 14.16 73.45 4.72
N SER A 56 14.49 73.51 6.01
CA SER A 56 14.16 74.58 6.96
C SER A 56 12.84 74.49 7.73
N ARG A 57 12.90 74.45 9.06
CA ARG A 57 13.29 75.62 9.87
C ARG A 57 12.37 76.82 9.56
N GLN A 58 11.06 76.55 9.52
CA GLN A 58 9.98 77.53 9.32
C GLN A 58 8.76 77.28 10.24
N ALA A 59 8.93 76.50 11.31
CA ALA A 59 7.89 76.35 12.34
C ALA A 59 7.97 77.40 13.48
N ALA A 60 8.94 78.33 13.43
CA ALA A 60 9.13 79.40 14.42
C ALA A 60 8.73 80.81 13.91
N MET A 61 8.00 80.92 12.79
CA MET A 61 7.62 82.20 12.17
C MET A 61 6.12 82.30 11.83
N ALA A 62 5.27 81.48 12.45
CA ALA A 62 3.84 81.38 12.13
C ALA A 62 2.89 81.85 13.26
N SER A 63 3.31 82.81 14.09
CA SER A 63 2.45 83.48 15.10
C SER A 63 2.36 85.01 14.94
N ILE A 64 2.74 85.56 13.78
CA ILE A 64 2.69 87.02 13.52
C ILE A 64 1.67 87.43 12.44
N TYR A 65 0.96 86.50 11.77
CA TYR A 65 0.07 86.89 10.64
C TYR A 65 -1.28 86.19 10.61
N LYS A 66 -2.07 86.29 11.69
CA LYS A 66 -3.51 85.93 11.63
C LYS A 66 -4.41 86.77 12.55
N GLY A 67 -4.25 88.10 12.49
CA GLY A 67 -5.12 89.08 13.14
C GLY A 67 -5.50 90.29 12.26
N ILE A 68 -5.22 90.25 10.95
CA ILE A 68 -5.64 91.28 9.99
C ILE A 68 -6.79 90.72 9.16
N LYS A 69 -7.99 90.71 9.74
CA LYS A 69 -9.23 90.65 8.96
C LYS A 69 -10.46 91.10 9.74
N ASN A 70 -10.35 92.22 10.48
CA ASN A 70 -11.48 93.09 10.83
C ASN A 70 -10.93 94.51 11.05
N ASN A 71 -11.33 95.39 10.14
CA ASN A 71 -10.87 96.76 9.99
C ASN A 71 -11.64 97.66 10.99
N ASP A 72 -11.17 97.76 12.22
CA ASP A 72 -11.79 98.62 13.24
C ASP A 72 -10.73 99.43 14.01
N VAL A 73 -10.42 100.62 13.48
CA VAL A 73 -9.44 101.59 14.00
C VAL A 73 -10.17 102.70 14.78
N SER A 74 -11.24 102.38 15.49
CA SER A 74 -12.13 103.37 16.12
C SER A 74 -11.98 103.56 17.63
N GLN A 75 -11.02 102.92 18.32
CA GLN A 75 -10.91 103.03 19.79
C GLN A 75 -9.57 103.49 20.37
N ILE A 76 -8.59 103.92 19.55
CA ILE A 76 -7.31 104.48 20.05
C ILE A 76 -7.16 105.99 19.77
N LEU A 77 -8.18 106.62 19.19
CA LEU A 77 -8.28 108.08 19.07
C LEU A 77 -9.57 108.58 19.71
N GLY A 78 -9.57 108.65 21.05
CA GLY A 78 -10.51 109.47 21.79
C GLY A 78 -10.29 110.95 21.46
N LYS A 79 -11.09 111.47 20.53
CA LYS A 79 -11.16 112.89 20.20
C LYS A 79 -11.91 113.65 21.30
N SER A 80 -11.24 114.68 21.81
CA SER A 80 -11.71 116.08 21.90
C SER A 80 -13.13 116.36 22.43
N SER A 81 -13.20 117.10 23.54
CA SER A 81 -14.24 118.12 23.72
C SER A 81 -13.65 119.43 24.21
N ASN A 82 -13.76 120.44 23.34
CA ASN A 82 -13.53 121.86 23.53
C ASN A 82 -14.35 122.49 24.67
N ASN A 83 -13.90 123.70 25.05
CA ASN A 83 -14.50 124.77 25.87
C ASN A 83 -13.79 124.92 27.22
N ARG A 84 -13.30 126.08 27.67
CA ARG A 84 -13.55 127.48 27.30
C ARG A 84 -12.46 128.33 27.98
N SER A 85 -11.93 129.30 27.23
CA SER A 85 -11.67 130.69 27.66
C SER A 85 -11.67 131.00 29.17
N PHE A 86 -10.54 131.48 29.71
CA PHE A 86 -10.47 132.76 30.44
C PHE A 86 -9.01 133.14 30.75
N LEU A 87 -8.53 134.20 30.09
CA LEU A 87 -7.47 135.09 30.60
C LEU A 87 -8.08 135.98 31.70
N PRO A 88 -7.28 136.53 32.62
CA PRO A 88 -6.94 137.94 32.39
C PRO A 88 -5.49 138.32 32.73
N SER A 89 -5.00 139.22 31.90
CA SER A 89 -3.89 140.16 32.10
C SER A 89 -3.97 140.87 33.45
N ILE A 90 -2.83 141.22 34.04
CA ILE A 90 -2.67 142.48 34.80
C ILE A 90 -1.19 142.85 34.82
N ASN A 91 -0.93 144.07 34.38
CA ASN A 91 0.34 144.77 34.45
C ASN A 91 0.01 146.19 34.96
N GLN A 92 0.88 146.71 35.82
CA GLN A 92 1.01 148.12 36.30
C GLN A 92 0.45 148.51 37.68
N ARG A 93 1.43 148.77 38.57
CA ARG A 93 1.75 150.00 39.33
C ARG A 93 0.72 150.61 40.29
N GLY A 94 1.21 150.92 41.50
CA GLY A 94 0.95 152.20 42.18
C GLY A 94 0.67 152.11 43.68
N ASP A 95 1.72 152.37 44.46
CA ASP A 95 1.80 153.14 45.71
C ASP A 95 0.93 152.87 46.95
N ASP A 96 1.69 152.73 48.05
CA ASP A 96 1.54 153.19 49.44
C ASP A 96 0.45 152.69 50.40
N ASP A 97 0.99 152.41 51.60
CA ASP A 97 0.40 152.42 52.93
C ASP A 97 -0.41 151.20 53.46
N ASN A 98 0.35 150.39 54.21
CA ASN A 98 0.08 149.90 55.56
C ASN A 98 -0.75 148.60 55.76
N PHE A 99 -0.02 147.58 56.28
CA PHE A 99 -0.44 146.60 57.30
C PHE A 99 -1.35 145.41 56.91
N ASP A 100 -0.79 144.19 56.81
CA ASP A 100 -0.90 143.14 57.86
C ASP A 100 -0.44 141.75 57.31
N GLU A 101 0.87 141.47 57.41
CA GLU A 101 1.61 140.27 56.97
C GLU A 101 0.99 138.94 57.45
N LYS A 102 0.15 138.98 58.50
CA LYS A 102 -0.61 137.83 58.99
C LYS A 102 -1.65 137.30 58.02
N THR A 103 -2.26 138.15 57.19
CA THR A 103 -3.36 137.73 56.30
C THR A 103 -2.87 137.01 55.04
N GLU A 104 -1.68 137.33 54.56
CA GLU A 104 -1.06 136.73 53.38
C GLU A 104 -0.44 135.36 53.71
N VAL A 105 0.21 135.24 54.88
CA VAL A 105 0.61 133.95 55.45
C VAL A 105 -0.61 133.06 55.72
N HIS A 106 -1.74 133.63 56.16
CA HIS A 106 -2.96 132.86 56.38
C HIS A 106 -3.60 132.37 55.08
N LYS A 107 -3.59 133.18 54.01
CA LYS A 107 -4.02 132.75 52.66
C LYS A 107 -3.10 131.65 52.11
N SER A 108 -1.78 131.83 52.20
CA SER A 108 -0.80 130.82 51.78
C SER A 108 -0.93 129.51 52.58
N LEU A 109 -1.17 129.58 53.89
CA LEU A 109 -1.47 128.41 54.73
C LEU A 109 -2.80 127.74 54.37
N THR A 110 -3.82 128.51 53.99
CA THR A 110 -5.12 127.98 53.57
C THR A 110 -5.03 127.30 52.21
N GLU A 111 -4.26 127.86 51.28
CA GLU A 111 -3.96 127.24 49.98
C GLU A 111 -3.10 125.99 50.13
N MET A 112 -2.06 126.03 50.97
CA MET A 112 -1.24 124.85 51.31
C MET A 112 -2.08 123.75 51.95
N ARG A 113 -3.02 124.10 52.85
CA ARG A 113 -3.93 123.13 53.46
C ARG A 113 -4.90 122.56 52.44
N LYS A 114 -5.46 123.39 51.56
CA LYS A 114 -6.33 122.94 50.46
C LYS A 114 -5.59 122.04 49.49
N HIS A 115 -4.34 122.36 49.15
CA HIS A 115 -3.48 121.53 48.30
C HIS A 115 -3.13 120.22 49.00
N TYR A 116 -2.83 120.25 50.30
CA TYR A 116 -2.59 119.05 51.10
C TYR A 116 -3.84 118.17 51.16
N ASP A 117 -5.02 118.74 51.39
CA ASP A 117 -6.29 118.00 51.43
C ASP A 117 -6.66 117.44 50.05
N GLN A 118 -6.40 118.18 48.96
CA GLN A 118 -6.55 117.68 47.59
C GLN A 118 -5.57 116.53 47.28
N THR A 119 -4.31 116.67 47.69
CA THR A 119 -3.29 115.64 47.49
C THR A 119 -3.61 114.40 48.32
N LYS A 120 -4.10 114.58 49.55
CA LYS A 120 -4.53 113.51 50.46
C LYS A 120 -5.77 112.79 49.95
N THR A 121 -6.76 113.51 49.44
CA THR A 121 -7.96 112.90 48.83
C THR A 121 -7.62 112.15 47.54
N LEU A 122 -6.71 112.69 46.71
CA LEU A 122 -6.18 111.98 45.54
C LEU A 122 -5.37 110.75 45.92
N ALA A 123 -4.50 110.84 46.93
CA ALA A 123 -3.72 109.71 47.45
C ALA A 123 -4.65 108.61 47.99
N ASN A 124 -5.66 108.97 48.78
CA ASN A 124 -6.66 108.01 49.29
C ASN A 124 -7.48 107.37 48.16
N ARG A 125 -7.80 108.12 47.11
CA ARG A 125 -8.50 107.57 45.93
C ARG A 125 -7.61 106.60 45.16
N LYS A 126 -6.34 106.95 44.96
CA LYS A 126 -5.34 106.09 44.32
C LYS A 126 -5.03 104.84 45.15
N GLU A 127 -5.01 104.96 46.47
CA GLU A 127 -4.85 103.81 47.37
C GLU A 127 -6.07 102.87 47.28
N LYS A 128 -7.29 103.40 47.19
CA LYS A 128 -8.50 102.59 46.95
C LYS A 128 -8.47 101.92 45.58
N GLU A 129 -8.08 102.62 44.53
CA GLU A 129 -7.92 102.04 43.18
C GLU A 129 -6.83 100.96 43.17
N LEU A 130 -5.71 101.16 43.88
CA LEU A 130 -4.66 100.15 44.03
C LEU A 130 -5.13 98.92 44.79
N LYS A 131 -5.93 99.08 45.86
CA LYS A 131 -6.54 97.96 46.57
C LYS A 131 -7.52 97.19 45.70
N GLN A 132 -8.35 97.89 44.92
CA GLN A 132 -9.27 97.25 43.97
C GLN A 132 -8.50 96.46 42.89
N LEU A 133 -7.43 97.03 42.34
CA LEU A 133 -6.58 96.34 41.36
C LEU A 133 -5.81 95.16 41.97
N GLN A 134 -5.40 95.24 43.24
CA GLN A 134 -4.82 94.11 43.95
C GLN A 134 -5.85 92.98 44.14
N GLU A 135 -7.06 93.30 44.62
CA GLU A 135 -8.15 92.33 44.78
C GLU A 135 -8.54 91.69 43.43
N GLU A 136 -8.58 92.46 42.35
CA GLU A 136 -8.84 91.93 41.00
C GLU A 136 -7.68 91.06 40.50
N SER A 137 -6.43 91.45 40.76
CA SER A 137 -5.26 90.64 40.42
C SER A 137 -5.26 89.30 41.17
N ASP A 138 -5.65 89.29 42.45
CA ASP A 138 -5.68 88.07 43.26
C ASP A 138 -6.85 87.15 42.83
N LYS A 139 -8.01 87.72 42.49
CA LYS A 139 -9.11 86.94 41.87
C LYS A 139 -8.70 86.31 40.54
N LEU A 140 -7.96 87.04 39.70
CA LEU A 140 -7.45 86.51 38.44
C LEU A 140 -6.41 85.41 38.66
N LYS A 141 -5.55 85.51 39.68
CA LYS A 141 -4.62 84.43 40.06
C LYS A 141 -5.35 83.19 40.56
N GLU A 142 -6.40 83.36 41.38
CA GLU A 142 -7.23 82.23 41.82
C GLU A 142 -7.92 81.54 40.64
N GLN A 143 -8.46 82.30 39.68
CA GLN A 143 -9.03 81.75 38.45
C GLN A 143 -7.96 81.06 37.58
N GLU A 144 -6.78 81.63 37.45
CA GLU A 144 -5.66 81.02 36.71
C GLU A 144 -5.22 79.70 37.36
N GLN A 145 -5.14 79.67 38.69
CA GLN A 145 -4.78 78.46 39.44
C GLN A 145 -5.85 77.37 39.28
N PHE A 146 -7.12 77.72 39.41
CA PHE A 146 -8.24 76.80 39.18
C PHE A 146 -8.24 76.22 37.75
N LEU A 147 -7.94 77.07 36.76
CA LEU A 147 -7.83 76.62 35.37
C LEU A 147 -6.60 75.71 35.17
N LYS A 148 -5.47 75.99 35.81
CA LYS A 148 -4.28 75.11 35.75
C LYS A 148 -4.54 73.75 36.38
N GLU A 149 -5.18 73.70 37.55
CA GLU A 149 -5.53 72.45 38.23
C GLU A 149 -6.50 71.60 37.38
N ASN A 150 -7.58 72.19 36.86
CA ASN A 150 -8.49 71.48 35.95
C ASN A 150 -7.82 71.00 34.66
N ASN A 151 -6.88 71.77 34.10
CA ASN A 151 -6.21 71.40 32.87
C ASN A 151 -5.23 70.23 33.07
N VAL A 152 -4.64 70.10 34.27
CA VAL A 152 -3.81 68.92 34.63
C VAL A 152 -4.66 67.65 34.62
N ASP A 153 -5.87 67.68 35.20
CA ASP A 153 -6.77 66.52 35.20
C ASP A 153 -7.25 66.15 33.79
N VAL A 154 -7.56 67.14 32.96
CA VAL A 154 -7.94 66.90 31.56
C VAL A 154 -6.77 66.29 30.76
N ILE A 155 -5.55 66.81 30.93
CA ILE A 155 -4.35 66.27 30.27
C ILE A 155 -4.04 64.85 30.75
N GLN A 156 -4.24 64.57 32.04
CA GLN A 156 -4.03 63.24 32.60
C GLN A 156 -5.06 62.25 32.05
N ASN A 157 -6.33 62.63 32.02
CA ASN A 157 -7.39 61.84 31.40
C ASN A 157 -7.13 61.58 29.91
N GLU A 158 -6.66 62.59 29.15
CA GLU A 158 -6.29 62.44 27.75
C GLU A 158 -5.14 61.42 27.58
N LYS A 159 -4.11 61.51 28.42
CA LYS A 159 -2.99 60.54 28.39
C LYS A 159 -3.45 59.12 28.71
N ASP A 160 -4.33 58.95 29.68
CA ASP A 160 -4.82 57.63 30.07
C ASP A 160 -5.75 57.05 28.98
N MET A 161 -6.56 57.90 28.33
CA MET A 161 -7.33 57.51 27.14
C MET A 161 -6.44 57.12 25.95
N ILE A 162 -5.34 57.84 25.71
CA ILE A 162 -4.38 57.50 24.65
C ILE A 162 -3.72 56.15 24.95
N LYS A 163 -3.29 55.91 26.19
CA LYS A 163 -2.74 54.61 26.61
C LYS A 163 -3.74 53.47 26.41
N GLY A 164 -4.99 53.65 26.84
CA GLY A 164 -6.04 52.64 26.62
C GLY A 164 -6.31 52.36 25.14
N CYS A 165 -6.22 53.39 24.29
CA CYS A 165 -6.31 53.23 22.83
C CYS A 165 -5.13 52.42 22.26
N GLU A 166 -3.91 52.65 22.75
CA GLU A 166 -2.70 51.92 22.34
C GLU A 166 -2.76 50.45 22.77
N GLU A 167 -3.18 50.19 24.02
CA GLU A 167 -3.37 48.83 24.56
C GLU A 167 -4.43 48.06 23.77
N SER A 168 -5.59 48.68 23.51
CA SER A 168 -6.64 48.08 22.69
C SER A 168 -6.17 47.79 21.26
N LYS A 169 -5.33 48.66 20.68
CA LYS A 169 -4.72 48.41 19.37
C LYS A 169 -3.77 47.20 19.38
N ILE A 170 -2.94 47.06 20.41
CA ILE A 170 -2.04 45.90 20.56
C ILE A 170 -2.86 44.61 20.68
N GLN A 171 -3.91 44.60 21.50
CA GLN A 171 -4.82 43.45 21.64
C GLN A 171 -5.51 43.12 20.29
N MET A 172 -5.95 44.14 19.54
CA MET A 172 -6.52 43.93 18.21
C MET A 172 -5.50 43.33 17.22
N GLU A 173 -4.24 43.78 17.26
CA GLU A 173 -3.18 43.21 16.42
C GLU A 173 -2.86 41.76 16.80
N GLU A 174 -2.85 41.44 18.10
CA GLU A 174 -2.66 40.09 18.60
C GLU A 174 -3.79 39.14 18.19
N THR A 175 -5.05 39.53 18.37
CA THR A 175 -6.21 38.72 17.96
C THR A 175 -6.22 38.47 16.45
N VAL A 176 -5.78 39.45 15.63
CA VAL A 176 -5.60 39.27 14.18
C VAL A 176 -4.51 38.24 13.88
N LEU A 177 -3.39 38.25 14.60
CA LEU A 177 -2.32 37.25 14.45
C LEU A 177 -2.79 35.86 14.87
N GLN A 178 -3.48 35.74 16.00
CA GLN A 178 -4.07 34.48 16.47
C GLN A 178 -5.07 33.92 15.45
N ARG A 179 -5.96 34.78 14.91
CA ARG A 179 -6.90 34.40 13.84
C ARG A 179 -6.18 33.86 12.61
N LYS A 180 -5.10 34.51 12.17
CA LYS A 180 -4.27 34.02 11.05
C LYS A 180 -3.66 32.65 11.36
N SER A 181 -3.13 32.45 12.58
CA SER A 181 -2.59 31.16 13.03
C SER A 181 -3.64 30.04 12.99
N TYR A 182 -4.84 30.28 13.53
CA TYR A 182 -5.95 29.33 13.47
C TYR A 182 -6.40 29.04 12.04
N GLN A 183 -6.42 30.05 11.17
CA GLN A 183 -6.74 29.87 9.76
C GLN A 183 -5.71 28.99 9.04
N HIS A 184 -4.42 29.16 9.33
CA HIS A 184 -3.36 28.29 8.82
C HIS A 184 -3.50 26.84 9.33
N MET A 185 -3.78 26.64 10.62
CA MET A 185 -4.03 25.30 11.17
C MET A 185 -5.24 24.63 10.53
N ARG A 186 -6.35 25.37 10.34
CA ARG A 186 -7.55 24.87 9.66
C ARG A 186 -7.24 24.45 8.22
N ASN A 187 -6.50 25.28 7.48
CA ASN A 187 -6.13 24.98 6.10
C ASN A 187 -5.22 23.75 6.00
N ARG A 188 -4.29 23.57 6.95
CA ARG A 188 -3.47 22.37 7.05
C ARG A 188 -4.30 21.13 7.35
N LEU A 189 -5.17 21.18 8.37
CA LEU A 189 -6.05 20.06 8.72
C LEU A 189 -6.97 19.67 7.56
N LYS A 190 -7.47 20.64 6.79
CA LYS A 190 -8.25 20.36 5.58
C LYS A 190 -7.43 19.61 4.52
N LYS A 191 -6.17 19.97 4.31
CA LYS A 191 -5.26 19.25 3.40
C LYS A 191 -4.96 17.84 3.92
N ASP A 192 -4.77 17.68 5.23
CA ASP A 192 -4.52 16.38 5.85
C ASP A 192 -5.74 15.45 5.70
N ILE A 193 -6.96 15.95 5.92
CA ILE A 193 -8.21 15.21 5.69
C ILE A 193 -8.28 14.74 4.23
N GLN A 194 -8.07 15.64 3.26
CA GLN A 194 -8.07 15.28 1.84
C GLN A 194 -6.99 14.24 1.49
N HIS A 195 -5.82 14.30 2.14
CA HIS A 195 -4.78 13.29 1.97
C HIS A 195 -5.24 11.92 2.49
N TYR A 196 -5.84 11.87 3.69
CA TYR A 196 -6.36 10.62 4.24
C TYR A 196 -7.51 10.03 3.43
N GLU A 197 -8.41 10.86 2.88
CA GLU A 197 -9.47 10.40 1.98
C GLU A 197 -8.89 9.74 0.72
N LYS A 198 -7.88 10.36 0.10
CA LYS A 198 -7.18 9.76 -1.05
C LYS A 198 -6.53 8.42 -0.69
N GLN A 199 -5.89 8.33 0.49
CA GLN A 199 -5.30 7.08 0.95
C GLN A 199 -6.35 5.99 1.17
N VAL A 200 -7.51 6.33 1.77
CA VAL A 200 -8.62 5.40 1.94
C VAL A 200 -9.11 4.86 0.60
N ILE A 201 -9.24 5.71 -0.41
CA ILE A 201 -9.66 5.29 -1.76
C ILE A 201 -8.61 4.35 -2.40
N ILE A 202 -7.32 4.67 -2.27
CA ILE A 202 -6.23 3.83 -2.77
C ILE A 202 -6.29 2.45 -2.12
N TYR A 203 -6.39 2.38 -0.79
CA TYR A 203 -6.49 1.12 -0.07
C TYR A 203 -7.76 0.33 -0.40
N GLN A 204 -8.90 0.99 -0.59
CA GLN A 204 -10.12 0.31 -1.03
C GLN A 204 -9.99 -0.30 -2.42
N ASN A 205 -9.33 0.39 -3.35
CA ASN A 205 -9.08 -0.13 -4.69
C ASN A 205 -8.09 -1.31 -4.68
N GLU A 206 -7.00 -1.20 -3.92
CA GLU A 206 -6.03 -2.27 -3.73
C GLU A 206 -6.68 -3.51 -3.11
N LEU A 207 -7.52 -3.32 -2.09
CA LEU A 207 -8.27 -4.39 -1.44
C LEU A 207 -9.25 -5.06 -2.41
N LYS A 208 -9.94 -4.28 -3.26
CA LYS A 208 -10.82 -4.81 -4.31
C LYS A 208 -10.03 -5.65 -5.32
N GLN A 209 -8.83 -5.21 -5.72
CA GLN A 209 -7.96 -5.97 -6.62
C GLN A 209 -7.47 -7.26 -5.97
N LEU A 210 -6.98 -7.20 -4.72
CA LEU A 210 -6.54 -8.39 -3.97
C LEU A 210 -7.66 -9.43 -3.81
N ARG A 211 -8.90 -9.00 -3.54
CA ARG A 211 -10.05 -9.90 -3.50
C ARG A 211 -10.35 -10.57 -4.84
N GLN A 212 -10.22 -9.82 -5.95
CA GLN A 212 -10.38 -10.39 -7.29
C GLN A 212 -9.27 -11.41 -7.61
N GLU A 213 -8.02 -11.12 -7.24
CA GLU A 213 -6.90 -12.05 -7.40
C GLU A 213 -7.07 -13.31 -6.55
N GLN A 214 -7.47 -13.16 -5.29
CA GLN A 214 -7.77 -14.28 -4.40
C GLN A 214 -8.86 -15.18 -5.00
N HIS A 215 -9.95 -14.59 -5.51
CA HIS A 215 -11.00 -15.33 -6.18
C HIS A 215 -10.50 -16.06 -7.43
N ALA A 216 -9.66 -15.41 -8.25
CA ALA A 216 -9.06 -16.03 -9.43
C ALA A 216 -8.13 -17.20 -9.08
N ILE A 217 -7.34 -17.07 -8.00
CA ILE A 217 -6.47 -18.15 -7.50
C ILE A 217 -7.31 -19.31 -6.98
N SER A 218 -8.38 -19.03 -6.20
CA SER A 218 -9.30 -20.04 -5.69
C SER A 218 -9.96 -20.84 -6.82
N LEU A 219 -10.40 -20.15 -7.88
CA LEU A 219 -10.96 -20.80 -9.07
C LEU A 219 -9.95 -21.71 -9.77
N ARG A 220 -8.71 -21.24 -9.97
CA ARG A 220 -7.63 -22.06 -10.55
C ARG A 220 -7.29 -23.26 -9.68
N ALA A 221 -7.24 -23.09 -8.35
CA ALA A 221 -7.01 -24.20 -7.42
C ALA A 221 -8.13 -25.24 -7.51
N HIS A 222 -9.38 -24.82 -7.65
CA HIS A 222 -10.50 -25.74 -7.87
C HIS A 222 -10.38 -26.49 -9.19
N GLN A 223 -10.02 -25.81 -10.29
CA GLN A 223 -9.77 -26.45 -11.59
C GLN A 223 -8.63 -27.47 -11.53
N THR A 224 -7.52 -27.14 -10.86
CA THR A 224 -6.41 -28.08 -10.66
C THR A 224 -6.85 -29.31 -9.86
N ARG A 225 -7.66 -29.14 -8.80
CA ARG A 225 -8.22 -30.28 -8.05
C ARG A 225 -9.09 -31.17 -8.93
N GLN A 226 -10.00 -30.58 -9.71
CA GLN A 226 -10.84 -31.35 -10.64
C GLN A 226 -10.02 -32.12 -11.67
N PHE A 227 -8.97 -31.50 -12.23
CA PHE A 227 -8.08 -32.14 -13.18
C PHE A 227 -7.27 -33.29 -12.55
N ASN A 228 -6.78 -33.10 -11.32
CA ASN A 228 -6.09 -34.15 -10.57
C ASN A 228 -7.02 -35.32 -10.26
N ASP A 229 -8.27 -35.06 -9.86
CA ASP A 229 -9.27 -36.10 -9.63
C ASP A 229 -9.58 -36.90 -10.91
N GLN A 230 -9.67 -36.22 -12.06
CA GLN A 230 -9.84 -36.88 -13.36
C GLN A 230 -8.62 -37.74 -13.72
N THR A 231 -7.42 -37.22 -13.51
CA THR A 231 -6.17 -37.93 -13.78
C THR A 231 -6.03 -39.16 -12.88
N SER A 232 -6.39 -39.05 -11.60
CA SER A 232 -6.42 -40.18 -10.66
C SER A 232 -7.38 -41.26 -11.12
N LYS A 233 -8.60 -40.89 -11.55
CA LYS A 233 -9.57 -41.86 -12.08
C LYS A 233 -9.07 -42.58 -13.33
N MET A 234 -8.44 -41.85 -14.26
CA MET A 234 -7.85 -42.44 -15.46
C MET A 234 -6.69 -43.39 -15.10
N MET A 235 -5.87 -43.04 -14.11
CA MET A 235 -4.81 -43.89 -13.61
C MET A 235 -5.35 -45.17 -12.98
N ASP A 236 -6.41 -45.08 -12.17
CA ASP A 236 -7.08 -46.25 -11.58
C ASP A 236 -7.66 -47.19 -12.64
N GLU A 237 -8.23 -46.63 -13.72
CA GLU A 237 -8.72 -47.40 -14.86
C GLU A 237 -7.58 -48.14 -15.59
N VAL A 238 -6.46 -47.46 -15.85
CA VAL A 238 -5.27 -48.07 -16.44
C VAL A 238 -4.72 -49.18 -15.53
N MET A 239 -4.65 -48.96 -14.22
CA MET A 239 -4.19 -49.96 -13.25
C MET A 239 -5.11 -51.19 -13.24
N LYS A 240 -6.43 -50.99 -13.30
CA LYS A 240 -7.41 -52.08 -13.41
C LYS A 240 -7.24 -52.87 -14.71
N ASN A 241 -7.00 -52.19 -15.83
CA ASN A 241 -6.76 -52.83 -17.12
C ASN A 241 -5.46 -53.66 -17.11
N VAL A 242 -4.38 -53.14 -16.53
CA VAL A 242 -3.11 -53.86 -16.37
C VAL A 242 -3.29 -55.12 -15.51
N GLU A 243 -4.05 -55.03 -14.42
CA GLU A 243 -4.32 -56.18 -13.55
C GLU A 243 -5.19 -57.22 -14.27
N GLN A 244 -6.19 -56.80 -15.06
CA GLN A 244 -6.98 -57.69 -15.89
C GLN A 244 -6.11 -58.41 -16.93
N GLU A 245 -5.25 -57.68 -17.67
CA GLU A 245 -4.33 -58.30 -18.62
C GLU A 245 -3.38 -59.29 -17.94
N ARG A 246 -2.89 -58.96 -16.75
CA ARG A 246 -2.03 -59.84 -15.96
C ARG A 246 -2.76 -61.14 -15.61
N LYS A 247 -4.01 -61.05 -15.14
CA LYS A 247 -4.85 -62.21 -14.84
C LYS A 247 -5.15 -63.05 -16.08
N GLU A 248 -5.40 -62.42 -17.23
CA GLU A 248 -5.59 -63.12 -18.51
C GLU A 248 -4.31 -63.83 -18.97
N ARG A 249 -3.15 -63.18 -18.86
CA ARG A 249 -1.85 -63.79 -19.17
C ARG A 249 -1.57 -64.98 -18.25
N GLU A 250 -1.85 -64.85 -16.96
CA GLU A 250 -1.67 -65.93 -15.99
C GLU A 250 -2.61 -67.11 -16.27
N SER A 251 -3.88 -66.85 -16.61
CA SER A 251 -4.83 -67.88 -17.02
C SER A 251 -4.34 -68.63 -18.28
N LYS A 252 -3.88 -67.90 -19.31
CA LYS A 252 -3.31 -68.49 -20.53
C LYS A 252 -2.06 -69.31 -20.22
N LEU A 253 -1.17 -68.82 -19.36
CA LEU A 253 0.05 -69.51 -18.95
C LEU A 253 -0.29 -70.81 -18.19
N ASN A 254 -1.29 -70.80 -17.32
CA ASN A 254 -1.78 -71.99 -16.62
C ASN A 254 -2.42 -73.00 -17.58
N GLN A 255 -3.17 -72.55 -18.58
CA GLN A 255 -3.69 -73.44 -19.64
C GLN A 255 -2.55 -74.09 -20.45
N ILE A 256 -1.51 -73.33 -20.81
CA ILE A 256 -0.34 -73.87 -21.54
C ILE A 256 0.42 -74.87 -20.66
N LYS A 257 0.64 -74.56 -19.38
CA LYS A 257 1.25 -75.50 -18.42
C LYS A 257 0.45 -76.81 -18.33
N GLY A 258 -0.88 -76.73 -18.25
CA GLY A 258 -1.74 -77.91 -18.26
C GLY A 258 -1.57 -78.75 -19.52
N LYS A 259 -1.55 -78.13 -20.71
CA LYS A 259 -1.31 -78.84 -21.98
C LYS A 259 0.07 -79.50 -22.01
N ILE A 260 1.12 -78.81 -21.56
CA ILE A 260 2.48 -79.37 -21.47
C ILE A 260 2.51 -80.60 -20.54
N GLN A 261 1.90 -80.50 -19.36
CA GLN A 261 1.82 -81.62 -18.41
C GLN A 261 1.09 -82.83 -19.02
N THR A 262 -0.05 -82.61 -19.70
CA THR A 262 -0.77 -83.70 -20.37
C THR A 262 0.06 -84.35 -21.49
N ARG A 263 0.84 -83.56 -22.23
CA ARG A 263 1.74 -84.08 -23.27
C ARG A 263 2.89 -84.88 -22.67
N GLN A 264 3.53 -84.37 -21.62
CA GLN A 264 4.59 -85.08 -20.90
C GLN A 264 4.11 -86.43 -20.35
N GLU A 265 2.88 -86.49 -19.82
CA GLU A 265 2.28 -87.74 -19.35
C GLU A 265 2.03 -88.75 -20.50
N LEU A 266 1.59 -88.27 -21.66
CA LEU A 266 1.41 -89.11 -22.86
C LEU A 266 2.74 -89.63 -23.41
N ASP A 267 3.77 -88.78 -23.45
CA ASP A 267 5.11 -89.15 -23.88
C ASP A 267 5.72 -90.20 -22.93
N ARG A 268 5.57 -90.03 -21.61
CA ARG A 268 5.98 -91.05 -20.61
C ARG A 268 5.32 -92.40 -20.85
N LYS A 269 4.00 -92.43 -21.07
CA LYS A 269 3.27 -93.68 -21.41
C LYS A 269 3.72 -94.30 -22.74
N ARG A 270 4.21 -93.49 -23.68
CA ARG A 270 4.77 -93.98 -24.94
C ARG A 270 6.13 -94.62 -24.72
N GLU A 271 7.00 -93.99 -23.94
CA GLU A 271 8.31 -94.53 -23.57
C GLU A 271 8.18 -95.87 -22.83
N GLU A 272 7.25 -95.97 -21.88
CA GLU A 272 6.94 -97.23 -21.18
C GLU A 272 6.55 -98.35 -22.15
N ARG A 273 5.71 -98.07 -23.16
CA ARG A 273 5.33 -99.05 -24.19
C ARG A 273 6.50 -99.48 -25.06
N VAL A 274 7.36 -98.54 -25.47
CA VAL A 274 8.55 -98.84 -26.27
C VAL A 274 9.52 -99.72 -25.49
N MET A 275 9.71 -99.41 -24.20
CA MET A 275 10.57 -100.20 -23.30
C MET A 275 10.06 -101.64 -23.15
N GLN A 276 8.74 -101.83 -23.02
CA GLN A 276 8.13 -103.16 -22.96
C GLN A 276 8.31 -103.96 -24.28
N MET A 277 8.11 -103.31 -25.43
CA MET A 277 8.31 -103.96 -26.73
C MET A 277 9.76 -104.38 -26.96
N MET A 278 10.71 -103.54 -26.53
CA MET A 278 12.14 -103.85 -26.62
C MET A 278 12.51 -105.07 -25.77
N ALA A 279 11.97 -105.18 -24.55
CA ALA A 279 12.20 -106.34 -23.69
C ALA A 279 11.68 -107.67 -24.30
N ILE A 280 10.55 -107.61 -25.01
CA ILE A 280 9.97 -108.79 -25.71
C ILE A 280 10.83 -109.20 -26.91
N ALA A 281 11.33 -108.22 -27.68
CA ALA A 281 12.21 -108.49 -28.82
C ALA A 281 13.55 -109.12 -28.41
N ASP A 282 14.11 -108.68 -27.28
CA ASP A 282 15.35 -109.21 -26.72
C ASP A 282 15.20 -110.68 -26.28
N HIS A 283 14.04 -111.04 -25.73
CA HIS A 283 13.74 -112.44 -25.36
C HIS A 283 13.57 -113.38 -26.57
N ALA A 284 13.14 -112.87 -27.73
CA ALA A 284 12.92 -113.69 -28.92
C ALA A 284 14.21 -114.01 -29.71
N MET A 285 15.33 -113.34 -29.43
CA MET A 285 16.58 -113.50 -30.19
C MET A 285 17.44 -114.71 -29.79
N HIS A 286 17.11 -115.44 -28.72
CA HIS A 286 18.01 -116.44 -28.11
C HIS A 286 17.72 -117.92 -28.39
N ASP A 287 16.77 -118.26 -29.27
CA ASP A 287 16.47 -119.66 -29.59
C ASP A 287 16.83 -119.98 -31.05
N LYS A 288 17.89 -120.79 -31.29
CA LYS A 288 18.29 -121.22 -32.64
C LYS A 288 18.69 -122.69 -32.71
N ASP A 289 17.99 -123.40 -33.60
CA ASP A 289 17.94 -124.86 -33.80
C ASP A 289 18.88 -125.34 -34.96
N PRO A 290 19.48 -126.55 -34.89
CA PRO A 290 20.46 -127.05 -35.86
C PRO A 290 19.94 -127.39 -37.27
N GLN A 291 18.62 -127.32 -37.54
CA GLN A 291 18.11 -127.41 -38.92
C GLN A 291 18.63 -126.29 -39.82
N GLU A 292 18.96 -125.12 -39.25
CA GLU A 292 19.44 -123.94 -39.98
C GLU A 292 20.66 -124.22 -40.89
N LYS A 293 21.49 -125.21 -40.55
CA LYS A 293 22.69 -125.57 -41.34
C LYS A 293 22.40 -126.23 -42.69
N LYS A 294 21.33 -127.03 -42.82
CA LYS A 294 20.91 -127.60 -44.12
C LYS A 294 20.21 -126.56 -44.98
N TRP A 295 19.40 -125.70 -44.35
CA TRP A 295 18.86 -124.51 -45.00
C TRP A 295 19.97 -123.60 -45.52
N ARG A 296 21.11 -123.45 -44.82
CA ARG A 296 22.27 -122.68 -45.30
C ARG A 296 22.91 -123.24 -46.59
N GLN A 297 22.90 -124.55 -46.83
CA GLN A 297 23.44 -125.14 -48.06
C GLN A 297 22.50 -124.97 -49.25
N LEU A 298 21.20 -125.19 -49.06
CA LEU A 298 20.19 -124.88 -50.07
C LEU A 298 20.14 -123.37 -50.36
N LEU A 299 20.26 -122.55 -49.32
CA LEU A 299 20.45 -121.11 -49.39
C LEU A 299 21.70 -120.76 -50.18
N LEU A 300 22.79 -121.53 -50.11
CA LEU A 300 24.02 -121.26 -50.88
C LEU A 300 23.83 -121.48 -52.38
N VAL A 301 23.11 -122.53 -52.78
CA VAL A 301 22.79 -122.79 -54.20
C VAL A 301 21.80 -121.76 -54.73
N HIS A 302 20.74 -121.49 -53.95
CA HIS A 302 19.86 -120.36 -54.24
C HIS A 302 20.65 -119.05 -54.32
N LYS A 303 21.63 -118.84 -53.44
CA LYS A 303 22.50 -117.66 -53.44
C LYS A 303 23.34 -117.61 -54.70
N PHE A 304 23.81 -118.73 -55.24
CA PHE A 304 24.54 -118.74 -56.51
C PHE A 304 23.65 -118.34 -57.70
N VAL A 305 22.49 -118.97 -57.86
CA VAL A 305 21.52 -118.61 -58.92
C VAL A 305 21.02 -117.18 -58.75
N SER A 306 20.74 -116.78 -57.52
CA SER A 306 20.44 -115.40 -57.15
C SER A 306 21.62 -114.47 -57.47
N THR A 307 22.87 -114.91 -57.38
CA THR A 307 24.04 -114.08 -57.74
C THR A 307 24.13 -113.87 -59.24
N LEU A 308 23.83 -114.88 -60.07
CA LEU A 308 23.78 -114.74 -61.53
C LEU A 308 22.62 -113.84 -61.98
N LEU A 309 21.42 -114.05 -61.43
CA LEU A 309 20.27 -113.17 -61.67
C LEU A 309 20.57 -111.76 -61.16
N LYS A 310 21.23 -111.62 -60.01
CA LYS A 310 21.70 -110.35 -59.48
C LYS A 310 22.69 -109.68 -60.41
N GLN A 311 23.65 -110.40 -61.01
CA GLN A 311 24.59 -109.82 -61.97
C GLN A 311 23.91 -109.37 -63.28
N LYS A 312 22.90 -110.11 -63.75
CA LYS A 312 22.08 -109.67 -64.90
C LYS A 312 21.26 -108.43 -64.54
N MET A 313 20.62 -108.43 -63.37
CA MET A 313 19.87 -107.30 -62.83
C MET A 313 20.77 -106.10 -62.56
N GLU A 314 22.00 -106.30 -62.09
CA GLU A 314 22.96 -105.24 -61.80
C GLU A 314 23.47 -104.59 -63.09
N ARG A 315 23.61 -105.35 -64.19
CA ARG A 315 23.89 -104.78 -65.51
C ARG A 315 22.74 -103.94 -66.05
N GLU A 316 21.49 -104.38 -65.88
CA GLU A 316 20.32 -103.56 -66.25
C GLU A 316 20.16 -102.37 -65.29
N MET A 317 20.32 -102.56 -63.98
CA MET A 317 20.32 -101.48 -62.99
C MET A 317 21.38 -100.45 -63.31
N LYS A 318 22.60 -100.82 -63.70
CA LYS A 318 23.65 -99.85 -64.09
C LYS A 318 23.24 -98.95 -65.26
N LYS A 319 22.43 -99.44 -66.20
CA LYS A 319 21.86 -98.60 -67.27
C LYS A 319 20.86 -97.58 -66.71
N PHE A 320 20.05 -98.01 -65.75
CA PHE A 320 19.11 -97.14 -65.03
C PHE A 320 19.77 -96.33 -63.92
N ASP A 321 20.98 -96.66 -63.47
CA ASP A 321 21.65 -96.06 -62.30
C ASP A 321 22.05 -94.61 -62.57
N VAL A 322 22.37 -94.26 -63.83
CA VAL A 322 22.60 -92.86 -64.19
C VAL A 322 21.30 -92.05 -64.09
N VAL A 323 20.18 -92.63 -64.54
CA VAL A 323 18.85 -92.00 -64.50
C VAL A 323 18.32 -91.94 -63.07
N GLU A 324 18.46 -93.02 -62.31
CA GLU A 324 18.07 -93.15 -60.92
C GLU A 324 18.97 -92.31 -60.01
N SER A 325 20.28 -92.21 -60.26
CA SER A 325 21.17 -91.31 -59.53
C SER A 325 20.85 -89.85 -59.83
N ALA A 326 20.54 -89.50 -61.08
CA ALA A 326 20.07 -88.16 -61.42
C ALA A 326 18.72 -87.87 -60.74
N PHE A 327 17.78 -88.82 -60.78
CA PHE A 327 16.48 -88.71 -60.14
C PHE A 327 16.59 -88.65 -58.61
N GLN A 328 17.44 -89.46 -57.99
CA GLN A 328 17.75 -89.41 -56.56
C GLN A 328 18.45 -88.13 -56.16
N LYS A 329 19.38 -87.60 -56.96
CA LYS A 329 20.00 -86.30 -56.70
C LYS A 329 18.94 -85.20 -56.70
N ILE A 330 18.03 -85.22 -57.68
CA ILE A 330 16.91 -84.29 -57.74
C ILE A 330 15.97 -84.50 -56.55
N LYS A 331 15.57 -85.74 -56.25
CA LYS A 331 14.70 -86.12 -55.13
C LYS A 331 15.30 -85.80 -53.76
N THR A 332 16.61 -85.97 -53.59
CA THR A 332 17.32 -85.64 -52.35
C THR A 332 17.48 -84.13 -52.21
N ALA A 333 17.81 -83.43 -53.30
CA ALA A 333 17.94 -81.97 -53.29
C ALA A 333 16.58 -81.26 -53.12
N THR A 334 15.50 -81.83 -53.66
CA THR A 334 14.14 -81.27 -53.58
C THR A 334 13.33 -81.80 -52.40
N GLY A 335 13.68 -82.97 -51.86
CA GLY A 335 12.95 -83.67 -50.80
C GLY A 335 11.62 -84.28 -51.25
N VAL A 336 11.28 -84.23 -52.54
CA VAL A 336 9.98 -84.64 -53.08
C VAL A 336 10.09 -86.02 -53.71
N SER A 337 9.24 -86.96 -53.30
CA SER A 337 9.39 -88.37 -53.65
C SER A 337 8.74 -88.77 -54.97
N GLU A 338 7.77 -87.98 -55.45
CA GLU A 338 6.94 -88.24 -56.61
C GLU A 338 7.37 -87.34 -57.79
N SER A 339 7.59 -87.95 -58.97
CA SER A 339 8.14 -87.24 -60.13
C SER A 339 7.18 -86.20 -60.70
N GLU A 340 5.87 -86.49 -60.68
CA GLU A 340 4.82 -85.59 -61.13
C GLU A 340 4.79 -84.32 -60.27
N GLU A 341 4.94 -84.47 -58.95
CA GLU A 341 4.98 -83.36 -58.00
C GLU A 341 6.21 -82.45 -58.20
N ILE A 342 7.35 -83.00 -58.63
CA ILE A 342 8.55 -82.22 -58.98
C ILE A 342 8.27 -81.34 -60.20
N VAL A 343 7.62 -81.88 -61.23
CA VAL A 343 7.30 -81.13 -62.46
C VAL A 343 6.25 -80.05 -62.18
N THR A 344 5.21 -80.37 -61.41
CA THR A 344 4.19 -79.37 -61.03
C THR A 344 4.80 -78.26 -60.18
N LYS A 345 5.70 -78.59 -59.23
CA LYS A 345 6.42 -77.60 -58.43
C LYS A 345 7.39 -76.76 -59.26
N PHE A 346 7.99 -77.33 -60.30
CA PHE A 346 8.84 -76.59 -61.22
C PHE A 346 8.03 -75.60 -62.06
N LEU A 347 6.87 -76.03 -62.58
CA LEU A 347 5.95 -75.17 -63.33
C LEU A 347 5.33 -74.08 -62.43
N SER A 348 5.01 -74.39 -61.17
CA SER A 348 4.45 -73.43 -60.22
C SER A 348 5.49 -72.54 -59.55
N ARG A 349 6.80 -72.82 -59.72
CA ARG A 349 7.89 -72.10 -59.05
C ARG A 349 7.89 -70.62 -59.38
N GLU A 350 7.74 -70.28 -60.65
CA GLU A 350 7.70 -68.89 -61.12
C GLU A 350 6.48 -68.15 -60.55
N GLN A 351 5.33 -68.84 -60.45
CA GLN A 351 4.14 -68.28 -59.82
C GLN A 351 4.34 -68.03 -58.33
N THR A 352 4.83 -69.02 -57.58
CA THR A 352 5.11 -68.88 -56.14
C THR A 352 6.19 -67.82 -55.88
N TYR A 353 7.19 -67.70 -56.77
CA TYR A 353 8.20 -66.64 -56.69
C TYR A 353 7.59 -65.25 -56.92
N GLY A 354 6.68 -65.12 -57.88
CA GLY A 354 5.91 -63.90 -58.11
C GLY A 354 5.06 -63.50 -56.90
N GLU A 355 4.34 -64.45 -56.31
CA GLU A 355 3.55 -64.24 -55.08
C GLU A 355 4.44 -63.84 -53.89
N LEU A 356 5.61 -64.46 -53.75
CA LEU A 356 6.58 -64.11 -52.71
C LEU A 356 7.12 -62.69 -52.91
N LEU A 357 7.47 -62.30 -54.14
CA LEU A 357 7.93 -60.94 -54.44
C LEU A 357 6.82 -59.90 -54.17
N ALA A 358 5.58 -60.20 -54.53
CA ALA A 358 4.44 -59.34 -54.19
C ALA A 358 4.29 -59.20 -52.66
N THR A 359 4.40 -60.31 -51.93
CA THR A 359 4.36 -60.32 -50.46
C THR A 359 5.52 -59.51 -49.85
N ILE A 360 6.73 -59.61 -50.43
CA ILE A 360 7.88 -58.82 -50.01
C ILE A 360 7.60 -57.33 -50.22
N ALA A 361 7.12 -56.93 -51.41
CA ALA A 361 6.77 -55.55 -51.69
C ALA A 361 5.67 -55.01 -50.74
N GLU A 362 4.63 -55.80 -50.44
CA GLU A 362 3.63 -55.46 -49.42
C GLU A 362 4.23 -55.33 -48.02
N SER A 363 5.18 -56.20 -47.67
CA SER A 363 5.87 -56.13 -46.38
C SER A 363 6.78 -54.89 -46.28
N GLU A 364 7.46 -54.52 -47.35
CA GLU A 364 8.30 -53.32 -47.44
C GLU A 364 7.46 -52.05 -47.30
N THR A 365 6.36 -51.96 -48.04
CA THR A 365 5.42 -50.82 -47.91
C THR A 365 4.82 -50.74 -46.50
N LYS A 366 4.53 -51.88 -45.87
CA LYS A 366 4.08 -51.93 -44.48
C LYS A 366 5.16 -51.45 -43.50
N ILE A 367 6.42 -51.85 -43.71
CA ILE A 367 7.57 -51.39 -42.91
C ILE A 367 7.74 -49.88 -43.04
N ASP A 368 7.66 -49.33 -44.25
CA ASP A 368 7.80 -47.89 -44.48
C ASP A 368 6.65 -47.09 -43.85
N ASN A 369 5.42 -47.60 -43.92
CA ASN A 369 4.28 -47.01 -43.22
C ASN A 369 4.47 -47.03 -41.70
N LEU A 370 5.01 -48.11 -41.14
CA LEU A 370 5.32 -48.20 -39.72
C LEU A 370 6.45 -47.25 -39.32
N LYS A 371 7.49 -47.11 -40.14
CA LYS A 371 8.57 -46.12 -39.92
C LYS A 371 8.03 -44.69 -39.90
N LYS A 372 7.20 -44.30 -40.87
CA LYS A 372 6.55 -42.98 -40.91
C LYS A 372 5.70 -42.72 -39.67
N LYS A 373 4.88 -43.70 -39.25
CA LYS A 373 4.09 -43.59 -38.02
C LYS A 373 4.97 -43.47 -36.78
N ASN A 374 6.06 -44.23 -36.70
CA ASN A 374 7.00 -44.18 -35.59
C ASN A 374 7.69 -42.80 -35.52
N GLU A 375 8.09 -42.23 -36.65
CA GLU A 375 8.65 -40.88 -36.73
C GLU A 375 7.63 -39.82 -36.27
N GLN A 376 6.37 -39.92 -36.70
CA GLN A 376 5.28 -39.06 -36.22
C GLN A 376 5.05 -39.18 -34.71
N TYR A 377 5.09 -40.40 -34.16
CA TYR A 377 4.97 -40.58 -32.71
C TYR A 377 6.17 -40.03 -31.96
N ASN A 378 7.39 -40.20 -32.48
CA ASN A 378 8.59 -39.62 -31.88
C ASN A 378 8.58 -38.09 -31.92
N GLN A 379 8.08 -37.48 -32.99
CA GLN A 379 7.84 -36.03 -33.06
C GLN A 379 6.84 -35.59 -32.00
N LYS A 380 5.66 -36.24 -31.92
CA LYS A 380 4.67 -35.95 -30.85
C LYS A 380 5.24 -36.12 -29.45
N LEU A 381 6.09 -37.12 -29.23
CA LEU A 381 6.73 -37.37 -27.96
C LEU A 381 7.77 -36.28 -27.63
N ALA A 382 8.50 -35.78 -28.63
CA ALA A 382 9.39 -34.65 -28.48
C ALA A 382 8.61 -33.37 -28.13
N ASP A 383 7.49 -33.10 -28.82
CA ASP A 383 6.62 -31.95 -28.56
C ASP A 383 6.04 -32.01 -27.14
N LEU A 384 5.50 -33.17 -26.73
CA LEU A 384 4.97 -33.39 -25.37
C LEU A 384 6.06 -33.26 -24.30
N LYS A 385 7.28 -33.73 -24.56
CA LYS A 385 8.41 -33.53 -23.63
C LYS A 385 8.77 -32.06 -23.50
N GLN A 386 8.76 -31.31 -24.60
CA GLN A 386 9.02 -29.88 -24.58
C GLN A 386 7.93 -29.12 -23.83
N GLU A 387 6.67 -29.51 -24.00
CA GLU A 387 5.53 -28.98 -23.23
C GLU A 387 5.63 -29.32 -21.74
N LEU A 388 6.04 -30.54 -21.40
CA LEU A 388 6.23 -30.99 -20.02
C LEU A 388 7.38 -30.25 -19.34
N VAL A 389 8.49 -30.00 -20.05
CA VAL A 389 9.58 -29.15 -19.56
C VAL A 389 9.14 -27.70 -19.39
N ALA A 390 8.31 -27.16 -20.29
CA ALA A 390 7.73 -25.82 -20.16
C ALA A 390 6.79 -25.72 -18.94
N LEU A 391 5.95 -26.75 -18.71
CA LEU A 391 5.09 -26.88 -17.53
C LEU A 391 5.91 -27.06 -16.24
N GLU A 392 6.99 -27.84 -16.26
CA GLU A 392 7.90 -27.98 -15.11
C GLU A 392 8.65 -26.69 -14.79
N MET A 393 9.04 -25.90 -15.80
CA MET A 393 9.62 -24.56 -15.58
C MET A 393 8.58 -23.58 -15.01
N GLN A 394 7.29 -23.77 -15.29
CA GLN A 394 6.21 -23.03 -14.62
C GLN A 394 5.93 -23.56 -13.20
N GLN A 395 6.03 -24.87 -12.96
CA GLN A 395 5.84 -25.48 -11.64
C GLN A 395 7.03 -25.28 -10.69
N LYS A 396 8.27 -25.15 -11.17
CA LYS A 396 9.45 -24.83 -10.33
C LYS A 396 9.48 -23.37 -9.85
N LYS A 397 8.60 -22.50 -10.35
CA LYS A 397 8.24 -21.21 -9.70
C LYS A 397 7.11 -21.36 -8.67
N GLY A 398 6.69 -22.60 -8.38
CA GLY A 398 5.64 -22.99 -7.45
C GLY A 398 6.09 -23.02 -5.99
N LYS A 399 6.52 -21.88 -5.44
CA LYS A 399 6.18 -21.53 -4.05
C LYS A 399 4.73 -21.04 -4.01
N GLN A 400 3.80 -21.79 -4.57
CA GLN A 400 2.42 -21.33 -4.77
C GLN A 400 1.64 -21.31 -3.44
N GLY A 401 1.93 -22.25 -2.54
CA GLY A 401 1.45 -22.20 -1.16
C GLY A 401 2.01 -21.01 -0.35
N PHE A 402 3.24 -20.58 -0.64
CA PHE A 402 3.83 -19.41 0.02
C PHE A 402 3.19 -18.10 -0.48
N LYS A 403 2.89 -18.00 -1.78
CA LYS A 403 2.21 -16.81 -2.35
C LYS A 403 0.77 -16.69 -1.88
N GLU A 404 0.05 -17.80 -1.74
CA GLU A 404 -1.32 -17.79 -1.21
C GLU A 404 -1.33 -17.37 0.27
N GLN A 405 -0.44 -17.93 1.10
CA GLN A 405 -0.27 -17.47 2.48
C GLN A 405 0.20 -16.02 2.59
N GLU A 406 1.07 -15.55 1.70
CA GLU A 406 1.51 -14.16 1.69
C GLU A 406 0.40 -13.20 1.26
N LEU A 407 -0.46 -13.61 0.33
CA LEU A 407 -1.66 -12.86 -0.06
C LEU A 407 -2.69 -12.81 1.08
N ILE A 408 -2.92 -13.92 1.78
CA ILE A 408 -3.79 -13.96 2.96
C ILE A 408 -3.26 -13.02 4.05
N LYS A 409 -1.96 -13.09 4.38
CA LYS A 409 -1.34 -12.18 5.35
C LYS A 409 -1.44 -10.72 4.95
N LYS A 410 -1.30 -10.40 3.65
CA LYS A 410 -1.49 -9.03 3.14
C LYS A 410 -2.96 -8.58 3.26
N LEU A 411 -3.91 -9.49 3.03
CA LEU A 411 -5.33 -9.23 3.16
C LEU A 411 -5.68 -8.91 4.63
N ASP A 412 -5.21 -9.73 5.57
CA ASP A 412 -5.42 -9.55 7.01
C ASP A 412 -4.81 -8.23 7.50
N ALA A 413 -3.58 -7.91 7.07
CA ALA A 413 -2.92 -6.66 7.42
C ALA A 413 -3.64 -5.41 6.86
N MET A 414 -4.31 -5.53 5.70
CA MET A 414 -5.12 -4.44 5.15
C MET A 414 -6.47 -4.32 5.86
N ASP A 415 -7.12 -5.43 6.18
CA ASP A 415 -8.36 -5.41 6.96
C ASP A 415 -8.13 -4.80 8.35
N GLU A 416 -7.00 -5.10 9.01
CA GLU A 416 -6.61 -4.42 10.25
C GLU A 416 -6.48 -2.90 10.09
N LYS A 417 -5.87 -2.43 9.01
CA LYS A 417 -5.73 -0.98 8.74
C LYS A 417 -7.09 -0.32 8.54
N VAL A 418 -7.99 -0.97 7.81
CA VAL A 418 -9.38 -0.52 7.62
C VAL A 418 -10.11 -0.47 8.96
N GLN A 419 -10.00 -1.51 9.78
CA GLN A 419 -10.61 -1.55 11.12
C GLN A 419 -10.08 -0.43 12.03
N ARG A 420 -8.76 -0.17 12.03
CA ARG A 420 -8.18 0.97 12.78
C ARG A 420 -8.75 2.31 12.31
N SER A 421 -8.91 2.50 11.00
CA SER A 421 -9.50 3.71 10.43
C SER A 421 -10.98 3.89 10.84
N ILE A 422 -11.77 2.80 10.80
CA ILE A 422 -13.17 2.79 11.26
C ILE A 422 -13.24 3.14 12.76
N LEU A 423 -12.35 2.56 13.58
CA LEU A 423 -12.30 2.82 15.01
C LEU A 423 -11.90 4.27 15.32
N MET A 424 -10.96 4.85 14.57
CA MET A 424 -10.65 6.28 14.64
C MET A 424 -11.87 7.15 14.29
N LYS A 425 -12.60 6.81 13.21
CA LYS A 425 -13.84 7.49 12.83
C LYS A 425 -14.90 7.43 13.94
N GLN A 426 -15.05 6.29 14.60
CA GLN A 426 -15.96 6.14 15.74
C GLN A 426 -15.52 6.96 16.97
N LYS A 427 -14.22 6.98 17.29
CA LYS A 427 -13.67 7.81 18.36
C LYS A 427 -13.89 9.29 18.10
N LEU A 428 -13.69 9.74 16.86
CA LEU A 428 -13.95 11.12 16.44
C LEU A 428 -15.43 11.48 16.60
N TYR A 429 -16.34 10.60 16.18
CA TYR A 429 -17.79 10.78 16.37
C TYR A 429 -18.15 10.94 17.85
N GLN A 430 -17.70 10.02 18.71
CA GLN A 430 -17.97 10.10 20.15
C GLN A 430 -17.39 11.37 20.78
N TRP A 431 -16.19 11.76 20.36
CA TRP A 431 -15.56 13.00 20.82
C TRP A 431 -16.40 14.22 20.44
N CYS A 432 -16.86 14.33 19.18
CA CYS A 432 -17.71 15.43 18.73
C CYS A 432 -19.03 15.50 19.53
N ILE A 433 -19.71 14.35 19.73
CA ILE A 433 -20.93 14.29 20.54
C ILE A 433 -20.66 14.76 21.97
N ARG A 434 -19.58 14.28 22.62
CA ARG A 434 -19.23 14.68 23.99
C ARG A 434 -18.95 16.18 24.09
N ILE A 435 -18.23 16.73 23.13
CA ILE A 435 -17.91 18.16 23.06
C ILE A 435 -19.20 18.98 22.95
N LEU A 436 -20.10 18.66 22.01
CA LEU A 436 -21.39 19.37 21.88
C LEU A 436 -22.25 19.24 23.12
N THR A 437 -22.29 18.05 23.72
CA THR A 437 -23.05 17.81 24.95
C THR A 437 -22.50 18.62 26.12
N LYS A 438 -21.17 18.70 26.27
CA LYS A 438 -20.53 19.54 27.29
C LYS A 438 -20.78 21.02 27.03
N HIS A 439 -20.67 21.47 25.77
CA HIS A 439 -20.94 22.86 25.41
C HIS A 439 -22.39 23.26 25.74
N GLU A 440 -23.37 22.41 25.42
CA GLU A 440 -24.78 22.64 25.81
C GLU A 440 -24.97 22.68 27.32
N GLN A 441 -24.21 21.88 28.09
CA GLN A 441 -24.27 21.88 29.55
C GLN A 441 -23.70 23.18 30.16
N VAL A 442 -22.58 23.68 29.64
CA VAL A 442 -21.93 24.89 30.15
C VAL A 442 -22.75 26.13 29.80
N ASN A 443 -23.26 26.21 28.58
CA ASN A 443 -24.02 27.37 28.09
C ASN A 443 -25.51 27.37 28.46
N ARG A 444 -25.91 26.46 29.36
CA ARG A 444 -27.30 26.38 29.78
C ARG A 444 -27.60 27.48 30.80
N PRO A 445 -28.59 28.35 30.56
CA PRO A 445 -29.02 29.32 31.58
C PRO A 445 -29.53 28.57 32.81
N LYS A 446 -29.03 28.97 33.99
CA LYS A 446 -29.43 28.41 35.30
C LYS A 446 -30.94 28.59 35.48
N GLY A 447 -31.71 27.51 35.32
CA GLY A 447 -33.19 27.53 35.37
C GLY A 447 -33.87 26.76 34.23
N PHE A 448 -33.15 26.32 33.20
CA PHE A 448 -33.74 25.58 32.09
C PHE A 448 -33.99 24.10 32.43
N ASN A 449 -35.25 23.66 32.32
CA ASN A 449 -35.71 22.29 32.63
C ASN A 449 -34.81 21.20 32.01
N GLN A 450 -34.39 20.23 32.83
CA GLN A 450 -33.53 19.11 32.42
C GLN A 450 -34.17 18.23 31.32
N SER A 451 -35.50 18.29 31.16
CA SER A 451 -36.29 17.42 30.28
C SER A 451 -36.13 17.68 28.78
N LYS A 452 -35.49 18.79 28.37
CA LYS A 452 -35.23 19.11 26.95
C LYS A 452 -33.73 19.15 26.65
N ARG A 453 -33.00 18.05 26.84
CA ARG A 453 -31.62 17.95 26.34
C ARG A 453 -31.67 17.58 24.87
N THR A 454 -30.93 18.30 24.03
CA THR A 454 -30.80 17.95 22.62
C THR A 454 -30.07 16.62 22.53
N ASN A 455 -30.75 15.58 22.04
CA ASN A 455 -30.10 14.30 21.83
C ASN A 455 -29.27 14.36 20.54
N PHE A 456 -28.01 14.77 20.67
CA PHE A 456 -27.11 14.88 19.52
C PHE A 456 -26.89 13.55 18.79
N TYR A 457 -27.14 12.41 19.44
CA TYR A 457 -27.11 11.09 18.78
C TYR A 457 -28.24 10.90 17.76
N GLU A 458 -29.42 11.45 18.03
CA GLU A 458 -30.56 11.40 17.10
C GLU A 458 -30.40 12.44 16.00
N GLN A 459 -29.89 13.63 16.34
CA GLN A 459 -29.73 14.72 15.38
C GLN A 459 -28.63 14.44 14.35
N PHE A 460 -27.55 13.75 14.75
CA PHE A 460 -26.41 13.46 13.88
C PHE A 460 -26.13 11.95 13.83
N PRO A 461 -26.67 11.25 12.82
CA PRO A 461 -26.38 9.84 12.58
C PRO A 461 -24.88 9.62 12.35
N ARG A 462 -24.37 8.42 12.65
CA ARG A 462 -22.95 8.04 12.47
C ARG A 462 -22.42 8.23 11.03
N SER A 463 -23.31 8.28 10.04
CA SER A 463 -22.94 8.54 8.64
C SER A 463 -22.56 10.00 8.37
N GLN A 464 -23.00 10.96 9.19
CA GLN A 464 -22.87 12.40 8.97
C GLN A 464 -21.80 13.06 9.87
N ILE A 465 -20.67 12.39 10.08
CA ILE A 465 -19.56 12.90 10.90
C ILE A 465 -19.06 14.28 10.45
N GLU A 466 -19.02 14.53 9.14
CA GLU A 466 -18.56 15.83 8.62
C GLU A 466 -19.49 16.97 9.04
N GLN A 467 -20.80 16.74 8.99
CA GLN A 467 -21.78 17.75 9.43
C GLN A 467 -21.73 17.96 10.94
N LEU A 468 -21.57 16.88 11.71
CA LEU A 468 -21.38 16.94 13.16
C LEU A 468 -20.09 17.71 13.52
N PHE A 469 -18.97 17.44 12.85
CA PHE A 469 -17.71 18.12 13.06
C PHE A 469 -17.79 19.60 12.66
N ASN A 470 -18.43 19.91 11.53
CA ASN A 470 -18.69 21.29 11.14
C ASN A 470 -19.58 22.01 12.17
N LYS A 471 -20.57 21.32 12.75
CA LYS A 471 -21.39 21.89 13.83
C LYS A 471 -20.54 22.22 15.05
N VAL A 472 -19.67 21.30 15.49
CA VAL A 472 -18.69 21.56 16.56
C VAL A 472 -17.86 22.81 16.25
N CYS A 473 -17.32 22.92 15.03
CA CYS A 473 -16.54 24.09 14.62
C CYS A 473 -17.37 25.38 14.64
N THR A 474 -18.62 25.37 14.16
CA THR A 474 -19.48 26.56 14.20
C THR A 474 -19.83 26.98 15.62
N VAL A 475 -20.03 26.01 16.52
CA VAL A 475 -20.30 26.27 17.94
C VAL A 475 -19.07 26.87 18.61
N PHE A 476 -17.88 26.33 18.36
CA PHE A 476 -16.63 26.91 18.85
C PHE A 476 -16.39 28.32 18.31
N HIS A 477 -16.65 28.58 17.02
CA HIS A 477 -16.52 29.92 16.46
C HIS A 477 -17.50 30.91 17.10
N ALA A 478 -18.77 30.52 17.26
CA ALA A 478 -19.75 31.37 17.92
C ALA A 478 -19.44 31.62 19.39
N GLU A 479 -18.72 30.71 20.05
CA GLU A 479 -18.26 30.88 21.42
C GLU A 479 -17.07 31.83 21.51
N LEU A 480 -16.07 31.60 20.64
CA LEU A 480 -14.89 32.46 20.50
C LEU A 480 -15.29 33.92 20.21
N ASP A 481 -16.33 34.13 19.40
CA ASP A 481 -16.86 35.46 19.09
C ASP A 481 -17.59 36.12 20.27
N LYS A 482 -17.98 35.36 21.31
CA LYS A 482 -18.71 35.86 22.50
C LYS A 482 -17.82 36.03 23.73
N THR A 483 -16.74 35.27 23.83
CA THR A 483 -15.73 35.47 24.88
C THR A 483 -15.15 36.87 24.73
N LYS A 484 -15.29 37.69 25.79
CA LYS A 484 -14.65 39.00 25.86
C LYS A 484 -13.16 38.80 26.09
N ASP A 485 -12.34 39.73 25.61
CA ASP A 485 -10.88 39.66 25.74
C ASP A 485 -10.45 39.55 27.22
N GLU A 486 -11.21 40.15 28.16
CA GLU A 486 -11.00 40.06 29.61
C GLU A 486 -11.09 38.62 30.15
N ASP A 487 -12.02 37.80 29.64
CA ASP A 487 -12.15 36.39 30.04
C ASP A 487 -11.02 35.54 29.46
N ILE A 488 -10.48 35.92 28.29
CA ILE A 488 -9.35 35.26 27.63
C ILE A 488 -8.07 35.52 28.43
N GLU A 489 -7.83 36.75 28.88
CA GLU A 489 -6.73 37.10 29.78
C GLU A 489 -6.83 36.33 31.10
N HIS A 490 -8.00 36.28 31.73
CA HIS A 490 -8.18 35.53 32.97
C HIS A 490 -7.93 34.02 32.80
N VAL A 491 -8.33 33.44 31.68
CA VAL A 491 -8.05 32.02 31.37
C VAL A 491 -6.57 31.80 31.07
N LEU A 492 -5.90 32.71 30.35
CA LEU A 492 -4.46 32.65 30.10
C LEU A 492 -3.66 32.80 31.39
N ASP A 493 -4.07 33.69 32.29
CA ASP A 493 -3.47 33.85 33.62
C ASP A 493 -3.68 32.61 34.48
N GLN A 494 -4.88 32.01 34.48
CA GLN A 494 -5.09 30.72 35.15
C GLN A 494 -4.26 29.60 34.51
N LEU A 495 -4.12 29.56 33.19
CA LEU A 495 -3.31 28.56 32.50
C LEU A 495 -1.82 28.72 32.80
N ASN A 496 -1.34 29.97 32.93
CA ASN A 496 0.03 30.30 33.33
C ASN A 496 0.27 30.02 34.83
N GLN A 497 -0.75 30.14 35.67
CA GLN A 497 -0.70 29.80 37.11
C GLN A 497 -0.79 28.29 37.36
N THR A 498 -1.51 27.54 36.51
CA THR A 498 -1.45 26.08 36.55
C THR A 498 -0.13 25.63 35.92
N ASN A 499 0.65 24.79 36.61
CA ASN A 499 1.93 24.21 36.15
C ASN A 499 1.84 23.33 34.87
N VAL A 500 0.84 23.54 34.03
CA VAL A 500 0.65 22.87 32.74
C VAL A 500 1.82 23.17 31.80
N ASN A 501 2.45 24.36 31.89
CA ASN A 501 3.68 24.63 31.16
C ASN A 501 4.84 23.72 31.60
N ASP A 502 4.98 23.46 32.90
CA ASP A 502 6.02 22.55 33.42
C ASP A 502 5.71 21.08 33.09
N GLU A 503 4.44 20.67 33.12
CA GLU A 503 4.04 19.30 32.74
C GLU A 503 4.13 19.03 31.24
N THR A 504 3.87 20.04 30.39
CA THR A 504 3.97 19.89 28.92
C THR A 504 5.40 19.99 28.40
N GLN A 505 6.30 20.66 29.15
CA GLN A 505 7.75 20.67 28.93
C GLN A 505 8.44 19.42 29.50
N ASN A 506 7.77 18.67 30.38
CA ASN A 506 8.33 17.45 30.97
C ASN A 506 8.66 16.42 29.86
N GLU A 507 9.92 15.97 29.82
CA GLU A 507 10.41 15.03 28.80
C GLU A 507 9.56 13.77 28.71
N GLU A 508 9.00 13.31 29.83
CA GLU A 508 8.13 12.13 29.85
C GLU A 508 6.81 12.36 29.10
N PHE A 509 6.23 13.56 29.21
CA PHE A 509 5.01 13.93 28.51
C PHE A 509 5.26 14.06 27.00
N ILE A 510 6.38 14.69 26.61
CA ILE A 510 6.85 14.79 25.22
C ILE A 510 7.07 13.39 24.64
N ARG A 511 7.73 12.48 25.37
CA ARG A 511 7.97 11.09 24.92
C ARG A 511 6.69 10.28 24.75
N ARG A 512 5.68 10.46 25.62
CA ARG A 512 4.39 9.72 25.52
C ARG A 512 3.44 10.27 24.45
N ASN A 513 3.42 11.60 24.23
CA ASN A 513 2.39 12.24 23.38
C ASN A 513 2.89 12.68 21.99
N LEU A 514 4.18 12.97 21.78
CA LEU A 514 4.72 13.27 20.45
C LEU A 514 5.18 11.98 19.77
N ARG A 515 4.25 11.30 19.10
CA ARG A 515 4.48 10.05 18.34
C ARG A 515 5.34 10.19 17.08
N ILE A 516 5.73 11.42 16.72
CA ILE A 516 6.59 11.71 15.57
C ILE A 516 7.96 12.06 16.12
N LYS A 517 8.92 11.12 16.05
CA LYS A 517 10.32 11.42 16.33
C LYS A 517 10.74 12.56 15.39
N PRO A 518 11.23 13.70 15.89
CA PRO A 518 11.80 14.72 15.01
C PRO A 518 12.91 14.04 14.21
N SER A 519 12.75 14.01 12.89
CA SER A 519 13.79 13.53 12.00
C SER A 519 15.01 14.42 12.21
N ILE A 520 15.98 13.94 12.97
CA ILE A 520 17.30 14.56 13.09
C ILE A 520 17.85 14.59 11.67
N LYS A 521 17.72 15.74 11.01
CA LYS A 521 18.41 16.00 9.76
C LYS A 521 19.89 15.95 10.12
N LYS A 522 20.55 14.85 9.75
CA LYS A 522 22.02 14.80 9.69
C LYS A 522 22.44 16.01 8.85
N GLN A 523 23.00 17.01 9.52
CA GLN A 523 23.82 18.01 8.86
C GLN A 523 25.01 17.25 8.28
N TYR A 524 24.96 16.98 6.98
CA TYR A 524 26.16 16.64 6.24
C TYR A 524 26.98 17.93 6.15
N SER A 525 28.10 17.95 6.87
CA SER A 525 29.16 18.92 6.66
C SER A 525 29.74 18.67 5.26
N ASP A 526 29.36 19.55 4.36
CA ASP A 526 29.85 19.63 2.99
C ASP A 526 31.22 20.32 3.04
N ASN A 527 32.29 19.54 2.88
CA ASN A 527 33.62 20.05 2.62
C ASN A 527 34.51 18.93 2.08
N GLN A 528 34.56 18.78 0.76
CA GLN A 528 35.79 18.47 0.02
C GLN A 528 35.57 18.60 -1.49
N GLN A 529 36.46 19.40 -2.09
CA GLN A 529 36.61 19.66 -3.52
C GLN A 529 37.04 18.40 -4.31
N PRO A 530 36.84 18.41 -5.65
CA PRO A 530 37.12 17.28 -6.51
C PRO A 530 38.59 17.28 -6.95
N SER A 531 39.21 16.11 -6.97
CA SER A 531 40.44 15.86 -7.73
C SER A 531 40.28 14.61 -8.57
N GLU A 532 40.91 14.68 -9.73
CA GLU A 532 40.73 13.91 -10.95
C GLU A 532 41.17 12.45 -10.86
N ASP A 533 40.66 11.68 -11.83
CA ASP A 533 41.27 10.57 -12.54
C ASP A 533 42.16 9.58 -11.76
N HIS A 534 41.70 8.33 -11.68
CA HIS A 534 42.46 7.21 -12.22
C HIS A 534 41.56 5.98 -12.44
N SER A 535 41.45 5.59 -13.71
CA SER A 535 41.09 4.24 -14.12
C SER A 535 42.22 3.27 -13.77
N PHE A 536 41.94 2.17 -13.06
CA PHE A 536 42.53 0.85 -13.37
C PHE A 536 41.82 -0.28 -12.62
N ASN A 537 41.65 -1.39 -13.34
CA ASN A 537 41.10 -2.68 -12.92
C ASN A 537 41.70 -3.23 -11.61
N SER A 538 40.86 -3.90 -10.81
CA SER A 538 41.13 -5.29 -10.44
C SER A 538 39.89 -6.00 -9.91
N GLU A 539 39.57 -7.13 -10.53
CA GLU A 539 38.86 -8.24 -9.91
C GLU A 539 39.52 -8.61 -8.57
N LYS A 540 38.71 -8.75 -7.51
CA LYS A 540 38.93 -9.81 -6.53
C LYS A 540 37.73 -9.99 -5.60
N ASP A 541 37.45 -11.28 -5.43
CA ASP A 541 36.70 -11.93 -4.37
C ASP A 541 36.55 -11.16 -3.06
N SER A 542 35.33 -11.12 -2.54
CA SER A 542 35.10 -11.15 -1.09
C SER A 542 33.73 -11.77 -0.78
N ARG A 543 33.82 -13.04 -0.41
CA ARG A 543 32.90 -13.70 0.52
C ARG A 543 32.98 -13.01 1.89
N ASP A 544 31.89 -13.17 2.64
CA ASP A 544 31.76 -12.98 4.08
C ASP A 544 31.64 -11.53 4.59
N SER A 545 30.41 -11.11 4.88
CA SER A 545 30.04 -10.38 6.11
C SER A 545 28.56 -9.96 6.10
N TYR A 546 27.67 -10.77 6.68
CA TYR A 546 26.35 -10.32 7.15
C TYR A 546 25.93 -11.08 8.41
N HIS A 547 26.40 -10.62 9.57
CA HIS A 547 25.72 -10.84 10.84
C HIS A 547 25.76 -9.57 11.68
N ALA A 548 24.85 -8.64 11.36
CA ALA A 548 24.48 -7.55 12.25
C ALA A 548 23.03 -7.78 12.72
N LYS A 549 22.90 -8.46 13.87
CA LYS A 549 21.65 -8.58 14.62
C LYS A 549 21.28 -7.18 15.13
N SER A 550 20.29 -6.55 14.52
CA SER A 550 19.59 -5.42 15.14
C SER A 550 18.53 -5.97 16.08
N ALA A 551 18.82 -5.94 17.37
CA ALA A 551 17.86 -6.21 18.43
C ALA A 551 16.86 -5.04 18.50
N SER A 552 15.64 -5.25 18.02
CA SER A 552 14.53 -4.33 18.27
C SER A 552 13.83 -4.72 19.56
N TYR A 553 14.11 -3.96 20.62
CA TYR A 553 13.40 -3.99 21.88
C TYR A 553 12.00 -3.37 21.66
N ILE A 554 10.97 -4.21 21.59
CA ILE A 554 9.56 -3.82 21.77
C ILE A 554 8.98 -4.82 22.77
N GLU A 555 8.88 -4.38 24.02
CA GLU A 555 8.03 -5.00 25.03
C GLU A 555 6.58 -4.88 24.56
N SER A 556 5.96 -6.01 24.24
CA SER A 556 4.52 -6.15 24.13
C SER A 556 4.05 -7.10 25.21
N ASP A 557 3.41 -6.52 26.23
CA ASP A 557 2.60 -7.23 27.21
C ASP A 557 1.39 -7.85 26.49
N THR A 558 1.50 -9.14 26.19
CA THR A 558 0.35 -10.00 25.95
C THR A 558 0.52 -11.27 26.78
N GLU A 559 0.06 -11.22 28.02
CA GLU A 559 -0.42 -12.42 28.72
C GLU A 559 -1.56 -13.01 27.91
N THR A 560 -1.35 -14.16 27.28
CA THR A 560 -2.23 -15.34 27.32
C THR A 560 -1.77 -16.41 26.31
N THR A 561 -1.80 -17.67 26.77
CA THR A 561 -1.47 -18.93 26.08
C THR A 561 0.00 -19.17 25.74
N GLN A 562 0.79 -19.54 26.77
CA GLN A 562 1.95 -20.42 26.60
C GLN A 562 1.43 -21.77 26.09
N ILE A 563 1.58 -22.01 24.80
CA ILE A 563 1.62 -23.35 24.24
C ILE A 563 3.10 -23.78 24.36
N ASP A 564 3.34 -24.95 24.94
CA ASP A 564 4.68 -25.50 25.18
C ASP A 564 5.48 -25.61 23.87
N ASP A 565 6.29 -24.59 23.56
CA ASP A 565 7.26 -24.59 22.46
C ASP A 565 8.29 -25.74 22.58
N ASP A 566 8.42 -26.32 23.77
CA ASP A 566 9.24 -27.50 24.03
C ASP A 566 8.63 -28.80 23.45
N ALA A 567 7.29 -28.89 23.35
CA ALA A 567 6.62 -30.06 22.78
C ALA A 567 6.70 -30.10 21.24
N GLU A 568 6.73 -28.94 20.57
CA GLU A 568 6.89 -28.87 19.11
C GLU A 568 8.32 -29.18 18.67
N ASN A 569 9.33 -28.78 19.44
CA ASN A 569 10.73 -29.09 19.15
C ASN A 569 11.03 -30.59 19.28
N ASP A 570 10.42 -31.29 20.25
CA ASP A 570 10.53 -32.74 20.39
C ASP A 570 9.86 -33.51 19.25
N HIS A 571 8.77 -32.99 18.68
CA HIS A 571 8.11 -33.63 17.54
C HIS A 571 8.96 -33.53 16.26
N ILE A 572 9.63 -32.39 16.02
CA ILE A 572 10.53 -32.21 14.88
C ILE A 572 11.79 -33.07 15.03
N GLY A 573 12.30 -33.23 16.25
CA GLY A 573 13.38 -34.17 16.57
C GLY A 573 13.03 -35.62 16.22
N ASN A 574 11.82 -36.05 16.60
CA ASN A 574 11.31 -37.39 16.30
C ASN A 574 11.13 -37.64 14.79
N LEU A 575 10.60 -36.68 14.04
CA LEU A 575 10.46 -36.78 12.57
C LEU A 575 11.82 -36.88 11.86
N ARG A 576 12.84 -36.14 12.33
CA ARG A 576 14.21 -36.30 11.82
C ARG A 576 14.81 -37.67 12.16
N GLY A 577 14.51 -38.19 13.35
CA GLY A 577 14.92 -39.54 13.77
C GLY A 577 14.31 -40.64 12.91
N GLU A 578 13.00 -40.55 12.60
CA GLU A 578 12.31 -41.51 11.73
C GLU A 578 12.85 -41.49 10.30
N LEU A 579 13.06 -40.30 9.72
CA LEU A 579 13.61 -40.18 8.37
C LEU A 579 15.01 -40.82 8.27
N LYS A 580 15.84 -40.67 9.31
CA LYS A 580 17.16 -41.29 9.38
C LYS A 580 17.07 -42.83 9.46
N ARG A 581 16.16 -43.37 10.26
CA ARG A 581 15.92 -44.83 10.33
C ARG A 581 15.40 -45.39 9.00
N GLU A 582 14.55 -44.65 8.30
CA GLU A 582 14.04 -45.07 6.98
C GLU A 582 15.14 -45.11 5.92
N GLN A 583 16.04 -44.13 5.92
CA GLN A 583 17.23 -44.14 5.06
C GLN A 583 18.17 -45.32 5.38
N GLU A 584 18.39 -45.62 6.66
CA GLU A 584 19.19 -46.77 7.08
C GLU A 584 18.55 -48.10 6.64
N LEU A 585 17.23 -48.24 6.73
CA LEU A 585 16.49 -49.40 6.24
C LEU A 585 16.59 -49.56 4.73
N GLN A 586 16.52 -48.47 3.96
CA GLN A 586 16.70 -48.52 2.50
C GLN A 586 18.13 -48.94 2.12
N VAL A 587 19.15 -48.45 2.83
CA VAL A 587 20.55 -48.87 2.62
C VAL A 587 20.73 -50.35 2.94
N LYS A 588 20.13 -50.83 4.04
CA LYS A 588 20.17 -52.24 4.44
C LYS A 588 19.47 -53.14 3.41
N LYS A 589 18.33 -52.70 2.88
CA LYS A 589 17.60 -53.39 1.81
C LYS A 589 18.44 -53.50 0.52
N LYS A 590 19.08 -52.41 0.10
CA LYS A 590 19.99 -52.40 -1.07
C LYS A 590 21.21 -53.32 -0.88
N ARG A 591 21.75 -53.43 0.34
CA ARG A 591 22.83 -54.40 0.65
C ARG A 591 22.35 -55.84 0.53
N LEU A 592 21.20 -56.17 1.10
CA LEU A 592 20.60 -57.51 1.00
C LEU A 592 20.26 -57.90 -0.44
N GLU A 593 19.80 -56.96 -1.27
CA GLU A 593 19.58 -57.21 -2.70
C GLU A 593 20.88 -57.48 -3.45
N LYS A 594 21.97 -56.76 -3.13
CA LYS A 594 23.30 -57.04 -3.69
C LYS A 594 23.86 -58.40 -3.27
N GLU A 595 23.71 -58.79 -2.01
CA GLU A 595 24.13 -60.11 -1.54
C GLU A 595 23.34 -61.24 -2.21
N LYS A 596 22.01 -61.07 -2.35
CA LYS A 596 21.17 -62.02 -3.10
C LYS A 596 21.53 -62.10 -4.58
N ALA A 597 21.98 -61.01 -5.19
CA ALA A 597 22.46 -61.01 -6.56
C ALA A 597 23.81 -61.74 -6.69
N GLN A 598 24.71 -61.59 -5.72
CA GLN A 598 26.00 -62.30 -5.69
C GLN A 598 25.84 -63.80 -5.46
N GLN A 599 24.88 -64.23 -4.63
CA GLN A 599 24.60 -65.66 -4.42
C GLN A 599 23.91 -66.34 -5.61
N LYS A 600 23.34 -65.58 -6.56
CA LYS A 600 22.68 -66.12 -7.77
C LYS A 600 23.58 -66.18 -9.00
N SER A 601 24.86 -65.84 -8.88
CA SER A 601 25.82 -66.07 -9.97
C SER A 601 26.33 -67.51 -9.91
N PRO A 602 25.98 -68.39 -10.85
CA PRO A 602 26.56 -69.74 -10.90
C PRO A 602 28.06 -69.61 -11.20
N GLN A 603 28.89 -70.23 -10.36
CA GLN A 603 30.31 -70.46 -10.64
C GLN A 603 30.39 -71.21 -11.99
N LYS A 604 30.99 -70.55 -12.97
CA LYS A 604 31.52 -71.19 -14.18
C LYS A 604 32.96 -71.57 -13.94
#